data_AF-A0A1W0CD14-F1
#
_entry.id   AF-A0A1W0CD14-F1
#
_cell.length_a   1.000
_cell.length_b   1.000
_cell.length_c   1.000
_cell.angle_alpha   90.00
_cell.angle_beta   90.00
_cell.angle_gamma   90.00
#
_symmetry.space_group_name_H-M   'P 1'
#
loop_
_entity.id
_entity.type
_entity.pdbx_description
1 polymer ?
#
loop_
_entity_poly.entity_id
_entity_poly.type
_entity_poly.pdbx_seq_one_letter_code
_entity_poly.pdbx_strand_id
1 'polypeptide(L)'
;MAEEIKKSEFADLLGVSRGYVSQLVSSNRLVLSADGKLVRVRESLDLLAVTASVDKVGVAAKHALERMAKGGSSDNVLANIIEMKASAARTSEARGMPAPSPPPRQSAQVDVVGNPLDVYNHARAANELKRGRQMDLDYARDEGQLIGRDGTIKAVADLAAATRSAIERLPDRIATVLAAETDPNKVYAMLQGELDALCNTLSQQAETLSRRV
;
A
#
# COMPACT_ATOMS: atom_id res chain seq x y z
N MET A 1 -10.92 31.00 -7.68
CA MET A 1 -11.57 30.91 -9.00
C MET A 1 -11.29 29.52 -9.53
N ALA A 2 -12.34 28.70 -9.74
CA ALA A 2 -12.17 27.38 -10.32
C ALA A 2 -11.85 27.58 -11.80
N GLU A 3 -10.61 27.29 -12.19
CA GLU A 3 -10.20 27.34 -13.59
C GLU A 3 -10.79 26.12 -14.29
N GLU A 4 -11.81 26.37 -15.11
CA GLU A 4 -12.52 25.36 -15.88
C GLU A 4 -12.13 25.50 -17.35
N ILE A 5 -11.53 24.44 -17.91
CA ILE A 5 -11.05 24.45 -19.30
C ILE A 5 -11.66 23.31 -20.09
N LYS A 6 -11.60 23.39 -21.42
CA LYS A 6 -12.10 22.32 -22.29
C LYS A 6 -11.23 21.07 -22.15
N LYS A 7 -11.83 19.89 -22.36
CA LYS A 7 -11.11 18.60 -22.33
C LYS A 7 -9.91 18.55 -23.29
N SER A 8 -9.98 19.26 -24.42
CA SER A 8 -8.86 19.39 -25.37
C SER A 8 -7.73 20.25 -24.80
N GLU A 9 -8.05 21.42 -24.25
CA GLU A 9 -7.07 22.32 -23.63
C GLU A 9 -6.41 21.69 -22.40
N PHE A 10 -7.17 20.89 -21.64
CA PHE A 10 -6.63 20.09 -20.54
C PHE A 10 -5.68 18.98 -21.02
N ALA A 11 -5.94 18.39 -22.19
CA ALA A 11 -5.04 17.42 -22.82
C ALA A 11 -3.72 18.09 -23.23
N ASP A 12 -3.82 19.29 -23.82
CA ASP A 12 -2.67 20.08 -24.27
C ASP A 12 -1.82 20.57 -23.07
N LEU A 13 -2.47 21.01 -21.97
CA LEU A 13 -1.80 21.41 -20.72
C LEU A 13 -1.02 20.27 -20.06
N LEU A 14 -1.54 19.04 -20.12
CA LEU A 14 -0.88 17.84 -19.60
C LEU A 14 0.09 17.19 -20.59
N GLY A 15 0.14 17.64 -21.84
CA GLY A 15 0.93 17.02 -22.91
C GLY A 15 0.48 15.59 -23.25
N VAL A 16 -0.79 15.26 -23.05
CA VAL A 16 -1.35 13.91 -23.26
C VAL A 16 -2.36 13.88 -24.39
N SER A 17 -2.59 12.70 -24.99
CA SER A 17 -3.57 12.56 -26.07
C SER A 17 -5.02 12.81 -25.58
N ARG A 18 -5.87 13.37 -26.45
CA ARG A 18 -7.31 13.57 -26.16
C ARG A 18 -8.04 12.26 -25.81
N GLY A 19 -7.62 11.14 -26.40
CA GLY A 19 -8.15 9.80 -26.07
C GLY A 19 -7.83 9.38 -24.64
N TYR A 20 -6.65 9.73 -24.12
CA TYR A 20 -6.29 9.48 -22.73
C TYR A 20 -7.12 10.31 -21.76
N VAL A 21 -7.42 11.57 -22.08
CA VAL A 21 -8.37 12.38 -21.29
C VAL A 21 -9.77 11.76 -21.30
N SER A 22 -10.23 11.24 -22.44
CA SER A 22 -11.50 10.51 -22.51
C SER A 22 -11.51 9.27 -21.62
N GLN A 23 -10.39 8.53 -21.56
CA GLN A 23 -10.24 7.40 -20.65
C GLN A 23 -10.26 7.84 -19.18
N LEU A 24 -9.57 8.93 -18.84
CA LEU A 24 -9.56 9.47 -17.46
C LEU A 24 -10.96 9.89 -17.00
N VAL A 25 -11.76 10.50 -17.89
CA VAL A 25 -13.17 10.79 -17.64
C VAL A 25 -13.97 9.50 -17.40
N SER A 26 -13.82 8.47 -18.25
CA SER A 26 -14.55 7.21 -18.09
C SER A 26 -14.18 6.45 -16.81
N SER A 27 -12.94 6.61 -16.34
CA SER A 27 -12.46 6.02 -15.10
C SER A 27 -12.76 6.86 -13.85
N ASN A 28 -13.52 7.95 -14.01
CA ASN A 28 -13.87 8.88 -12.94
C ASN A 28 -12.65 9.47 -12.20
N ARG A 29 -11.58 9.75 -12.95
CA ARG A 29 -10.30 10.28 -12.43
C ARG A 29 -10.08 11.77 -12.72
N LEU A 30 -11.11 12.46 -13.21
CA LEU A 30 -11.12 13.91 -13.42
C LEU A 30 -12.40 14.48 -12.82
N VAL A 31 -12.31 15.68 -12.25
CA VAL A 31 -13.47 16.40 -11.75
C VAL A 31 -13.99 17.31 -12.86
N LEU A 32 -15.23 17.05 -13.29
CA LEU A 32 -15.90 17.84 -14.32
C LEU A 32 -16.77 18.93 -13.69
N SER A 33 -16.98 20.01 -14.43
CA SER A 33 -17.94 21.05 -14.07
C SER A 33 -19.39 20.51 -14.06
N ALA A 34 -20.33 21.25 -13.46
CA ALA A 34 -21.73 20.84 -13.29
C ALA A 34 -22.41 20.45 -14.62
N ASP A 35 -21.99 21.06 -15.73
CA ASP A 35 -22.50 20.79 -17.08
C ASP A 35 -21.81 19.59 -17.78
N GLY A 36 -20.82 18.95 -17.14
CA GLY A 36 -20.07 17.80 -17.66
C GLY A 36 -19.15 18.07 -18.87
N LYS A 37 -19.12 19.32 -19.34
CA LYS A 37 -18.39 19.74 -20.55
C LYS A 37 -16.97 20.23 -20.28
N LEU A 38 -16.74 20.88 -19.15
CA LEU A 38 -15.46 21.45 -18.75
C LEU A 38 -14.79 20.63 -17.65
N VAL A 39 -13.46 20.67 -17.60
CA VAL A 39 -12.63 20.01 -16.59
C VAL A 39 -12.20 21.05 -15.57
N ARG A 40 -12.42 20.77 -14.29
CA ARG A 40 -11.89 21.60 -13.19
C ARG A 40 -10.42 21.27 -12.99
N VAL A 41 -9.54 22.16 -13.43
CA VAL A 41 -8.10 21.89 -13.58
C VAL A 41 -7.49 21.48 -12.26
N ARG A 42 -7.64 22.30 -11.22
CA ARG A 42 -6.99 22.11 -9.92
C ARG A 42 -7.47 20.84 -9.22
N GLU A 43 -8.79 20.66 -9.12
CA GLU A 43 -9.41 19.48 -8.51
C GLU A 43 -9.06 18.19 -9.27
N SER A 44 -8.96 18.27 -10.59
CA SER A 44 -8.55 17.14 -11.44
C SER A 44 -7.07 16.80 -11.28
N LEU A 45 -6.18 17.79 -11.14
CA LEU A 45 -4.76 17.55 -10.87
C LEU A 45 -4.56 16.91 -9.49
N ASP A 46 -5.29 17.37 -8.48
CA ASP A 46 -5.26 16.78 -7.13
C ASP A 46 -5.75 15.32 -7.17
N LEU A 47 -6.86 15.05 -7.87
CA LEU A 47 -7.39 13.70 -8.04
C LEU A 47 -6.43 12.79 -8.84
N LEU A 48 -5.76 13.32 -9.85
CA LEU A 48 -4.74 12.59 -10.61
C LEU A 48 -3.51 12.27 -9.77
N ALA A 49 -3.06 13.20 -8.93
CA ALA A 49 -1.93 12.98 -8.02
C ALA A 49 -2.24 11.89 -6.98
N VAL A 50 -3.45 11.89 -6.43
CA VAL A 50 -3.91 10.86 -5.47
C VAL A 50 -4.12 9.50 -6.15
N THR A 51 -4.59 9.48 -7.39
CA THR A 51 -4.89 8.24 -8.13
C THR A 51 -3.76 7.77 -9.03
N ALA A 52 -2.60 8.43 -9.01
CA ALA A 52 -1.45 8.06 -9.83
C ALA A 52 -0.90 6.71 -9.36
N SER A 53 -1.26 5.64 -10.07
CA SER A 53 -0.72 4.31 -9.82
C SER A 53 0.74 4.25 -10.31
N VAL A 54 1.68 4.41 -9.37
CA VAL A 54 3.13 4.21 -9.60
C VAL A 54 3.40 2.86 -10.27
N ASP A 55 2.59 1.84 -9.99
CA ASP A 55 2.71 0.50 -10.55
C ASP A 55 2.42 0.40 -12.07
N LYS A 56 1.74 1.40 -12.66
CA LYS A 56 1.40 1.39 -14.10
C LYS A 56 2.35 2.21 -14.98
N VAL A 57 3.36 2.86 -14.38
CA VAL A 57 4.35 3.67 -15.10
C VAL A 57 5.15 2.82 -16.11
N GLY A 58 5.52 1.59 -15.75
CA GLY A 58 6.21 0.67 -16.65
C GLY A 58 5.35 0.16 -17.81
N VAL A 59 4.05 -0.03 -17.58
CA VAL A 59 3.09 -0.45 -18.63
C VAL A 59 2.85 0.70 -19.61
N ALA A 60 2.73 1.93 -19.10
CA ALA A 60 2.63 3.12 -19.93
C ALA A 60 3.88 3.35 -20.78
N ALA A 61 5.08 3.15 -20.21
CA ALA A 61 6.35 3.23 -20.92
C ALA A 61 6.47 2.13 -22.00
N LYS A 62 6.05 0.89 -21.71
CA LYS A 62 5.98 -0.21 -22.69
C LYS A 62 5.06 0.13 -23.86
N HIS A 63 3.86 0.64 -23.60
CA HIS A 63 2.94 1.06 -24.66
C HIS A 63 3.42 2.31 -25.41
N ALA A 64 4.23 3.18 -24.81
CA ALA A 64 4.90 4.26 -25.52
C ALA A 64 5.96 3.71 -26.49
N LEU A 65 6.81 2.79 -26.04
CA LEU A 65 7.81 2.10 -26.86
C LEU A 65 7.17 1.31 -28.02
N GLU A 66 6.07 0.59 -27.78
CA GLU A 66 5.32 -0.14 -28.81
C GLU A 66 4.73 0.77 -29.88
N ARG A 67 4.31 1.99 -29.51
CA ARG A 67 3.80 3.00 -30.46
C ARG A 67 4.92 3.61 -31.29
N MET A 68 6.10 3.83 -30.69
CA MET A 68 7.29 4.29 -31.41
C MET A 68 7.79 3.23 -32.40
N ALA A 69 7.81 1.95 -32.00
CA ALA A 69 8.20 0.84 -32.87
C ALA A 69 7.24 0.60 -34.05
N LYS A 70 5.96 0.99 -33.92
CA LYS A 70 4.93 0.86 -34.97
C LYS A 70 4.76 2.12 -35.83
N GLY A 71 5.68 3.07 -35.78
CA GLY A 71 5.69 4.25 -36.66
C GLY A 71 4.71 5.37 -36.27
N GLY A 72 4.31 5.47 -35.01
CA GLY A 72 3.57 6.66 -34.53
C GLY A 72 4.44 7.91 -34.64
N SER A 73 4.02 8.91 -35.42
CA SER A 73 4.81 10.11 -35.74
C SER A 73 5.23 10.90 -34.48
N SER A 74 6.54 11.15 -34.39
CA SER A 74 7.22 11.98 -33.38
C SER A 74 7.18 13.48 -33.69
N ASP A 75 6.57 13.88 -34.81
CA ASP A 75 6.72 15.24 -35.34
C ASP A 75 6.11 16.30 -34.41
N ASN A 76 5.04 15.96 -33.71
CA ASN A 76 4.40 16.87 -32.74
C ASN A 76 5.17 17.01 -31.42
N VAL A 77 6.08 16.09 -31.09
CA VAL A 77 6.81 16.11 -29.81
C VAL A 77 8.13 16.87 -29.95
N LEU A 78 8.85 16.70 -31.07
CA LEU A 78 10.09 17.45 -31.30
C LEU A 78 9.83 18.95 -31.54
N ALA A 79 8.78 19.31 -32.29
CA ALA A 79 8.43 20.70 -32.56
C ALA A 79 8.13 21.47 -31.25
N ASN A 80 7.35 20.86 -30.34
CA ASN A 80 7.01 21.46 -29.05
C ASN A 80 8.21 21.59 -28.10
N ILE A 81 9.16 20.65 -28.12
CA ILE A 81 10.36 20.70 -27.27
C ILE A 81 11.32 21.81 -27.71
N ILE A 82 11.45 22.03 -29.02
CA ILE A 82 12.29 23.10 -29.58
C ILE A 82 11.74 24.49 -29.21
N GLU A 83 10.41 24.65 -29.30
CA GLU A 83 9.73 25.91 -28.97
C GLU A 83 9.79 26.24 -27.46
N MET A 84 9.76 25.21 -26.61
CA MET A 84 9.83 25.35 -25.14
C MET A 84 11.24 25.65 -24.62
N LYS A 85 12.30 25.20 -25.32
CA LYS A 85 13.69 25.56 -24.97
C LYS A 85 14.04 27.00 -25.35
N ALA A 86 13.47 27.52 -26.45
CA ALA A 86 13.70 28.89 -26.91
C ALA A 86 13.02 29.95 -26.02
N SER A 87 11.98 29.58 -25.27
CA SER A 87 11.31 30.45 -24.29
C SER A 87 12.01 30.44 -22.93
N ALA A 88 12.53 29.30 -22.47
CA ALA A 88 13.25 29.17 -21.20
C ALA A 88 14.64 29.85 -21.18
N ALA A 89 15.33 29.91 -22.33
CA ALA A 89 16.64 30.55 -22.44
C ALA A 89 16.61 32.08 -22.26
N ARG A 90 15.45 32.74 -22.36
CA ARG A 90 15.30 34.19 -22.19
C ARG A 90 15.14 34.64 -20.73
N THR A 91 15.03 33.72 -19.78
CA THR A 91 14.71 34.05 -18.37
C THR A 91 15.84 33.76 -17.39
N SER A 92 16.92 33.10 -17.80
CA SER A 92 17.97 32.60 -16.89
C SER A 92 19.24 33.44 -16.79
N GLU A 93 19.35 34.58 -17.48
CA GLU A 93 20.58 35.40 -17.45
C GLU A 93 20.71 36.34 -16.24
N ALA A 94 19.78 36.32 -15.28
CA ALA A 94 19.81 37.20 -14.11
C ALA A 94 19.64 36.45 -12.78
N ARG A 95 20.71 35.80 -12.30
CA ARG A 95 21.21 35.87 -10.90
C ARG A 95 22.33 34.85 -10.65
N GLY A 96 23.46 35.38 -10.19
CA GLY A 96 24.67 34.62 -9.90
C GLY A 96 24.79 34.11 -8.45
N MET A 97 25.71 33.14 -8.36
CA MET A 97 26.55 32.66 -7.25
C MET A 97 26.06 31.56 -6.28
N PRO A 98 27.01 30.69 -5.84
CA PRO A 98 26.75 29.30 -5.46
C PRO A 98 26.73 29.09 -3.93
N ALA A 99 26.03 28.04 -3.49
CA ALA A 99 26.08 27.55 -2.11
C ALA A 99 26.49 26.06 -2.08
N PRO A 100 27.11 25.56 -0.99
CA PRO A 100 27.89 24.33 -0.97
C PRO A 100 27.03 23.07 -0.81
N SER A 101 27.50 21.97 -1.39
CA SER A 101 26.83 20.67 -1.48
C SER A 101 26.87 19.86 -0.17
N PRO A 102 25.75 19.22 0.26
CA PRO A 102 25.76 18.14 1.25
C PRO A 102 26.07 16.75 0.61
N PRO A 103 26.48 15.73 1.40
CA PRO A 103 26.95 14.42 0.92
C PRO A 103 25.81 13.51 0.38
N PRO A 104 26.13 12.43 -0.37
CA PRO A 104 25.20 11.82 -1.32
C PRO A 104 24.23 10.86 -0.62
N ARG A 105 22.93 11.22 -0.57
CA ARG A 105 21.88 10.22 -0.47
C ARG A 105 21.61 9.71 -1.88
N GLN A 106 22.01 8.48 -2.19
CA GLN A 106 21.60 7.78 -3.41
C GLN A 106 20.13 7.34 -3.30
N SER A 107 19.21 8.28 -3.07
CA SER A 107 17.91 8.21 -3.71
C SER A 107 18.16 8.70 -5.12
N ALA A 108 18.27 7.79 -6.09
CA ALA A 108 18.24 8.15 -7.50
C ALA A 108 16.86 8.76 -7.79
N GLN A 109 16.68 10.04 -7.47
CA GLN A 109 15.70 10.89 -8.10
C GLN A 109 16.19 11.04 -9.54
N VAL A 110 15.72 10.15 -10.40
CA VAL A 110 16.04 10.21 -11.82
C VAL A 110 15.27 11.40 -12.39
N ASP A 111 16.00 12.35 -12.96
CA ASP A 111 15.42 13.38 -13.82
C ASP A 111 14.55 12.68 -14.87
N VAL A 112 13.22 12.85 -14.77
CA VAL A 112 12.22 12.28 -15.69
C VAL A 112 12.23 13.09 -16.99
N VAL A 113 13.40 13.24 -17.60
CA VAL A 113 13.60 13.97 -18.84
C VAL A 113 14.46 13.11 -19.76
N GLY A 114 13.82 12.37 -20.68
CA GLY A 114 14.47 12.07 -21.96
C GLY A 114 14.05 10.81 -22.73
N ASN A 115 13.84 9.66 -22.08
CA ASN A 115 13.75 8.41 -22.84
C ASN A 115 12.73 7.40 -22.26
N PRO A 116 11.68 7.03 -23.03
CA PRO A 116 10.72 5.99 -22.64
C PRO A 116 11.34 4.64 -22.28
N LEU A 117 12.51 4.31 -22.84
CA LEU A 117 13.24 3.08 -22.52
C LEU A 117 13.81 3.08 -21.10
N ASP A 118 14.32 4.23 -20.63
CA ASP A 118 14.90 4.36 -19.29
C ASP A 118 13.82 4.27 -18.20
N VAL A 119 12.67 4.91 -18.44
CA VAL A 119 11.49 4.80 -17.57
C VAL A 119 10.99 3.35 -17.50
N TYR A 120 10.96 2.63 -18.63
CA TYR A 120 10.59 1.22 -18.67
C TYR A 120 11.57 0.34 -17.89
N ASN A 121 12.88 0.54 -18.08
CA ASN A 121 13.93 -0.23 -17.39
C ASN A 121 13.89 -0.01 -15.88
N HIS A 122 13.71 1.24 -15.41
CA HIS A 122 13.55 1.53 -13.99
C HIS A 122 12.29 0.91 -13.40
N ALA A 123 11.15 1.00 -14.09
CA ALA A 123 9.91 0.39 -13.63
C ALA A 123 10.02 -1.14 -13.58
N ARG A 124 10.71 -1.75 -14.55
CA ARG A 124 10.99 -3.19 -14.57
C ARG A 124 11.86 -3.60 -13.39
N ALA A 125 12.98 -2.91 -13.15
CA ALA A 125 13.86 -3.17 -12.02
C ALA A 125 13.14 -3.02 -10.67
N ALA A 126 12.29 -2.00 -10.52
CA ALA A 126 11.48 -1.80 -9.32
C ALA A 126 10.46 -2.95 -9.11
N ASN A 127 9.84 -3.45 -10.18
CA ASN A 127 8.91 -4.57 -10.12
C ASN A 127 9.63 -5.89 -9.81
N GLU A 128 10.80 -6.13 -10.40
CA GLU A 128 11.64 -7.30 -10.10
C GLU A 128 12.06 -7.30 -8.62
N LEU A 129 12.45 -6.15 -8.06
CA LEU A 129 12.78 -6.03 -6.64
C LEU A 129 11.56 -6.23 -5.72
N LYS A 130 10.38 -5.73 -6.09
CA LYS A 130 9.12 -5.99 -5.36
C LYS A 130 8.79 -7.49 -5.36
N ARG A 131 8.96 -8.15 -6.50
CA ARG A 131 8.74 -9.59 -6.64
C ARG A 131 9.73 -10.40 -5.80
N GLY A 132 11.00 -10.01 -5.79
CA GLY A 132 12.01 -10.62 -4.90
C GLY A 132 11.59 -10.52 -3.43
N ARG A 133 11.22 -9.32 -2.96
CA ARG A 133 10.73 -9.13 -1.59
C ARG A 133 9.47 -9.94 -1.26
N GLN A 134 8.56 -10.12 -2.21
CA GLN A 134 7.40 -10.99 -2.02
C GLN A 134 7.82 -12.45 -1.84
N MET A 135 8.74 -12.93 -2.68
CA MET A 135 9.28 -14.28 -2.54
C MET A 135 10.02 -14.48 -1.21
N ASP A 136 10.77 -13.48 -0.74
CA ASP A 136 11.44 -13.53 0.57
C ASP A 136 10.44 -13.64 1.72
N LEU A 137 9.33 -12.89 1.65
CA LEU A 137 8.26 -12.94 2.66
C LEU A 137 7.52 -14.28 2.63
N ASP A 138 7.27 -14.84 1.45
CA ASP A 138 6.62 -16.14 1.32
C ASP A 138 7.55 -17.25 1.82
N TYR A 139 8.84 -17.19 1.49
CA TYR A 139 9.85 -18.10 2.03
C TYR A 139 9.93 -18.03 3.57
N ALA A 140 9.95 -16.82 4.13
CA ALA A 140 9.96 -16.63 5.58
C ALA A 140 8.67 -17.14 6.26
N ARG A 141 7.51 -17.11 5.58
CA ARG A 141 6.28 -17.75 6.07
C ARG A 141 6.40 -19.27 6.03
N ASP A 142 6.91 -19.84 4.94
CA ASP A 142 7.07 -21.28 4.78
C ASP A 142 8.09 -21.87 5.78
N GLU A 143 9.13 -21.09 6.13
CA GLU A 143 10.05 -21.43 7.23
C GLU A 143 9.48 -21.21 8.64
N GLY A 144 8.26 -20.68 8.76
CA GLY A 144 7.61 -20.40 10.05
C GLY A 144 8.17 -19.19 10.81
N GLN A 145 8.93 -18.31 10.14
CA GLN A 145 9.46 -17.08 10.73
C GLN A 145 8.42 -15.96 10.84
N LEU A 146 7.32 -16.05 10.07
CA LEU A 146 6.24 -15.06 10.03
C LEU A 146 4.90 -15.71 10.31
N ILE A 147 4.13 -15.10 11.23
CA ILE A 147 2.76 -15.51 11.57
C ILE A 147 1.74 -14.47 11.11
N GLY A 148 0.55 -14.93 10.75
CA GLY A 148 -0.55 -14.07 10.31
C GLY A 148 -1.16 -13.28 11.47
N ARG A 149 -0.94 -11.96 11.50
CA ARG A 149 -1.41 -11.06 12.58
C ARG A 149 -2.86 -11.29 13.00
N ASP A 150 -3.80 -11.23 12.05
CA ASP A 150 -5.24 -11.28 12.36
C ASP A 150 -5.65 -12.66 12.90
N GLY A 151 -5.06 -13.72 12.33
CA GLY A 151 -5.24 -15.08 12.81
C GLY A 151 -4.73 -15.24 14.24
N THR A 152 -3.51 -14.76 14.53
CA THR A 152 -2.91 -14.82 15.88
C THR A 152 -3.72 -14.02 16.90
N ILE A 153 -4.17 -12.80 16.57
CA ILE A 153 -4.98 -11.98 17.48
C ILE A 153 -6.28 -12.70 17.83
N LYS A 154 -6.96 -13.27 16.84
CA LYS A 154 -8.19 -14.04 17.06
C LYS A 154 -7.93 -15.28 17.92
N ALA A 155 -6.89 -16.04 17.58
CA ALA A 155 -6.45 -17.21 18.32
C ALA A 155 -6.21 -16.93 19.82
N VAL A 156 -5.50 -15.84 20.12
CA VAL A 156 -5.24 -15.43 21.51
C VAL A 156 -6.51 -14.96 22.20
N ALA A 157 -7.38 -14.21 21.51
CA ALA A 157 -8.65 -13.74 22.06
C ALA A 157 -9.59 -14.92 22.40
N ASP A 158 -9.68 -15.91 21.52
CA ASP A 158 -10.48 -17.13 21.73
C ASP A 158 -9.94 -17.94 22.93
N LEU A 159 -8.61 -18.08 23.06
CA LEU A 159 -7.98 -18.73 24.21
C LEU A 159 -8.26 -17.99 25.52
N ALA A 160 -8.19 -16.65 25.52
CA ALA A 160 -8.48 -15.84 26.68
C ALA A 160 -9.96 -15.95 27.10
N ALA A 161 -10.88 -15.94 26.14
CA ALA A 161 -12.30 -16.13 26.39
C ALA A 161 -12.60 -17.51 26.98
N ALA A 162 -12.02 -18.57 26.41
CA ALA A 162 -12.15 -19.93 26.92
C ALA A 162 -11.60 -20.06 28.35
N THR A 163 -10.43 -19.46 28.62
CA THR A 163 -9.83 -19.42 29.97
C THR A 163 -10.78 -18.79 30.98
N ARG A 164 -11.33 -17.62 30.65
CA ARG A 164 -12.26 -16.91 31.53
C ARG A 164 -13.50 -17.75 31.82
N SER A 165 -14.11 -18.33 30.79
CA SER A 165 -15.28 -19.20 30.97
C SER A 165 -15.00 -20.44 31.81
N ALA A 166 -13.78 -21.00 31.74
CA ALA A 166 -13.39 -22.12 32.59
C ALA A 166 -13.32 -21.73 34.07
N ILE A 167 -12.75 -20.56 34.38
CA ILE A 167 -12.64 -20.03 35.75
C ILE A 167 -14.04 -19.73 36.30
N GLU A 168 -14.90 -19.08 35.53
CA GLU A 168 -16.27 -18.73 35.94
C GLU A 168 -17.14 -19.96 36.25
N ARG A 169 -16.81 -21.13 35.69
CA ARG A 169 -17.50 -22.41 35.95
C ARG A 169 -17.01 -23.15 37.19
N LEU A 170 -15.91 -22.73 37.81
CA LEU A 170 -15.38 -23.41 39.00
C LEU A 170 -16.41 -23.46 40.14
N PRO A 171 -17.08 -22.36 40.52
CA PRO A 171 -18.03 -22.37 41.63
C PRO A 171 -19.15 -23.39 41.40
N ASP A 172 -19.70 -23.46 40.19
CA ASP A 172 -20.79 -24.38 39.85
C ASP A 172 -20.37 -25.86 40.02
N ARG A 173 -19.08 -26.17 39.78
CA ARG A 173 -18.56 -27.54 39.88
C ARG A 173 -18.29 -27.98 41.31
N ILE A 174 -17.81 -27.07 42.16
CA ILE A 174 -17.27 -27.43 43.47
C ILE A 174 -18.12 -26.95 44.65
N ALA A 175 -19.02 -25.98 44.46
CA ALA A 175 -19.74 -25.35 45.56
C ALA A 175 -20.53 -26.36 46.41
N THR A 176 -21.21 -27.32 45.78
CA THR A 176 -21.98 -28.34 46.50
C THR A 176 -21.07 -29.27 47.31
N VAL A 177 -19.92 -29.66 46.76
CA VAL A 177 -18.96 -30.53 47.44
C VAL A 177 -18.28 -29.81 48.60
N LEU A 178 -17.85 -28.56 48.37
CA LEU A 178 -17.26 -27.72 49.40
C LEU A 178 -18.24 -27.41 50.53
N ALA A 179 -19.52 -27.21 50.24
CA ALA A 179 -20.55 -26.96 51.25
C ALA A 179 -20.78 -28.16 52.19
N ALA A 180 -20.52 -29.38 51.74
CA ALA A 180 -20.67 -30.60 52.53
C ALA A 180 -19.41 -30.98 53.32
N GLU A 181 -18.24 -30.44 52.95
CA GLU A 181 -16.97 -30.77 53.59
C GLU A 181 -16.70 -29.91 54.81
N THR A 182 -16.36 -30.54 55.93
CA THR A 182 -16.08 -29.85 57.20
C THR A 182 -14.60 -29.76 57.53
N ASP A 183 -13.74 -30.59 56.91
CA ASP A 183 -12.30 -30.57 57.13
C ASP A 183 -11.61 -29.50 56.24
N PRO A 184 -10.98 -28.47 56.83
CA PRO A 184 -10.30 -27.42 56.07
C PRO A 184 -9.18 -27.93 55.15
N ASN A 185 -8.48 -29.01 55.53
CA ASN A 185 -7.40 -29.56 54.72
C ASN A 185 -7.93 -30.22 53.44
N LYS A 186 -9.07 -30.91 53.55
CA LYS A 186 -9.74 -31.51 52.39
C LYS A 186 -10.33 -30.45 51.47
N VAL A 187 -10.92 -29.39 52.02
CA VAL A 187 -11.37 -28.22 51.25
C VAL A 187 -10.22 -27.62 50.44
N TYR A 188 -9.08 -27.40 51.08
CA TYR A 188 -7.88 -26.88 50.39
C TYR A 188 -7.41 -27.83 49.28
N ALA A 189 -7.32 -29.14 49.55
CA ALA A 189 -6.90 -30.12 48.56
C ALA A 189 -7.86 -30.19 47.36
N MET A 190 -9.17 -30.08 47.58
CA MET A 190 -10.18 -30.03 46.51
C MET A 190 -10.04 -28.77 45.64
N LEU A 191 -9.86 -27.61 46.28
CA LEU A 191 -9.62 -26.35 45.56
C LEU A 191 -8.34 -26.43 44.72
N GLN A 192 -7.26 -26.94 45.30
CA GLN A 192 -5.98 -27.08 44.61
C GLN A 192 -6.10 -28.02 43.41
N GLY A 193 -6.73 -29.20 43.58
CA GLY A 193 -6.91 -30.15 42.49
C GLY A 193 -7.70 -29.59 41.31
N GLU A 194 -8.70 -28.74 41.56
CA GLU A 194 -9.48 -28.10 40.49
C GLU A 194 -8.73 -26.97 39.80
N LEU A 195 -7.92 -26.20 40.54
CA LEU A 195 -7.01 -25.22 39.94
C LEU A 195 -5.95 -25.90 39.07
N ASP A 196 -5.37 -27.01 39.54
CA ASP A 196 -4.41 -27.80 38.77
C ASP A 196 -5.03 -28.36 37.49
N ALA A 197 -6.25 -28.90 37.57
CA ALA A 197 -6.99 -29.38 36.41
C ALA A 197 -7.27 -28.26 35.38
N LEU A 198 -7.60 -27.07 35.86
CA LEU A 198 -7.81 -25.89 35.02
C LEU A 198 -6.51 -25.47 34.33
N CYS A 199 -5.42 -25.29 35.08
CA CYS A 199 -4.10 -24.96 34.55
C CYS A 199 -3.60 -25.96 33.49
N ASN A 200 -3.83 -27.26 33.72
CA ASN A 200 -3.51 -28.31 32.75
C ASN A 200 -4.33 -28.16 31.46
N THR A 201 -5.62 -27.86 31.59
CA THR A 201 -6.49 -27.62 30.42
C THR A 201 -6.03 -26.40 29.62
N LEU A 202 -5.68 -25.31 30.29
CA LEU A 202 -5.17 -24.10 29.63
C LEU A 202 -3.85 -24.36 28.91
N SER A 203 -2.94 -25.12 29.53
CA SER A 203 -1.66 -25.47 28.94
C SER A 203 -1.85 -26.29 27.66
N GLN A 204 -2.76 -27.27 27.66
CA GLN A 204 -3.10 -28.06 26.47
C GLN A 204 -3.74 -27.21 25.36
N GLN A 205 -4.60 -26.25 25.71
CA GLN A 205 -5.20 -25.34 24.74
C GLN A 205 -4.15 -24.39 24.13
N ALA A 206 -3.21 -23.91 24.93
CA ALA A 206 -2.09 -23.08 24.46
C ALA A 206 -1.14 -23.87 23.53
N GLU A 207 -0.81 -25.12 23.86
CA GLU A 207 -0.03 -26.00 22.98
C GLU A 207 -0.75 -26.27 21.66
N THR A 208 -2.06 -26.51 21.72
CA THR A 208 -2.88 -26.70 20.51
C THR A 208 -2.86 -25.45 19.63
N LEU A 209 -2.91 -24.26 20.24
CA LEU A 209 -2.83 -23.00 19.53
C LEU A 209 -1.45 -22.82 18.87
N SER A 210 -0.37 -23.15 19.57
CA SER A 210 0.99 -23.08 19.04
C SER A 210 1.24 -24.02 17.85
N ARG A 211 0.44 -25.08 17.68
CA ARG A 211 0.53 -25.97 16.52
C ARG A 211 -0.31 -25.49 15.32
N ARG A 212 -1.23 -24.55 15.55
CA ARG A 212 -2.16 -24.03 14.53
C ARG A 212 -1.70 -22.70 13.92
N VAL A 213 -0.92 -21.92 14.67
CA VAL A 213 -0.32 -20.64 14.26
C VAL A 213 1.07 -20.92 13.71
#